data_AF-A0A975JGM2-F1
#
_entry.id   AF-A0A975JGM2-F1
#
_cell.length_a   1.000
_cell.length_b   1.000
_cell.length_c   1.000
_cell.angle_alpha   90.00
_cell.angle_beta   90.00
_cell.angle_gamma   90.00
#
_symmetry.space_group_name_H-M   'P 1'
#
loop_
_entity.id
_entity.type
_entity.pdbx_description
1 polymer ?
#
loop_
_entity_poly.entity_id
_entity_poly.type
_entity_poly.pdbx_seq_one_letter_code
_entity_poly.pdbx_strand_id
1 'polypeptide(L)' 'MFDNTQKLEISPQEIDLIEKALETQSKILHMQASAGGSGAVDRLNEVKRVLATITAQRRADETNEGTSFSGFMRFMGQTT' A
#
# COMPACT_ATOMS: atom_id res chain seq x y z
N MET A 1 24.47 18.46 3.21
CA MET A 1 23.09 18.97 3.08
C MET A 1 22.19 17.82 3.50
N PHE A 2 21.48 17.95 4.62
CA PHE A 2 20.59 16.88 5.07
C PHE A 2 19.42 16.82 4.10
N ASP A 3 19.27 15.70 3.39
CA ASP A 3 18.12 15.41 2.55
C ASP A 3 16.87 15.43 3.45
N ASN A 4 16.19 16.57 3.45
CA ASN A 4 14.87 16.76 4.04
C ASN A 4 13.86 16.06 3.12
N THR A 5 13.89 14.73 3.07
CA THR A 5 12.82 13.94 2.52
C THR A 5 11.64 14.07 3.49
N GLN A 6 10.83 15.10 3.30
CA GLN A 6 9.54 15.20 3.99
C GLN A 6 8.74 13.96 3.61
N LYS A 7 8.43 13.14 4.60
CA LYS A 7 7.51 12.01 4.44
C LYS A 7 6.18 12.63 4.02
N LEU A 8 5.73 12.30 2.81
CA LEU A 8 4.44 12.77 2.33
C LEU A 8 3.37 12.16 3.24
N GLU A 9 2.71 13.00 4.03
CA GLU A 9 1.58 12.58 4.85
C GLU A 9 0.35 12.50 3.96
N ILE A 10 -0.05 11.28 3.62
CA ILE A 10 -1.26 10.99 2.85
C ILE A 10 -2.27 10.34 3.81
N SER A 11 -3.48 10.86 3.87
CA SER A 11 -4.55 10.29 4.69
C SER A 11 -5.00 8.92 4.15
N PRO A 12 -5.58 8.04 4.98
CA PRO A 12 -6.11 6.76 4.53
C PRO A 12 -7.12 6.89 3.38
N GLN A 13 -7.97 7.93 3.40
CA GLN A 13 -8.95 8.19 2.34
C GLN A 13 -8.29 8.57 1.01
N GLU A 14 -7.19 9.33 1.07
CA GLU A 14 -6.40 9.66 -0.11
C GLU A 14 -5.64 8.43 -0.64
N ILE A 15 -5.13 7.56 0.24
CA ILE A 15 -4.54 6.28 -0.16
C ILE A 15 -5.57 5.40 -0.90
N ASP A 16 -6.78 5.29 -0.37
CA ASP A 16 -7.87 4.55 -1.02
C ASP A 16 -8.24 5.12 -2.39
N LEU A 17 -8.25 6.44 -2.53
CA LEU A 17 -8.50 7.11 -3.81
C LEU A 17 -7.38 6.81 -4.82
N ILE A 18 -6.12 6.90 -4.39
CA ILE A 18 -4.95 6.60 -5.22
C ILE A 18 -4.99 5.13 -5.67
N GLU A 19 -5.29 4.20 -4.77
CA GLU A 19 -5.40 2.79 -5.10
C GLU A 19 -6.48 2.53 -6.16
N LYS A 20 -7.69 3.05 -5.98
CA LYS A 20 -8.78 2.90 -6.96
C LYS A 20 -8.41 3.47 -8.35
N ALA A 21 -7.69 4.59 -8.37
CA ALA A 21 -7.20 5.18 -9.62
C ALA A 21 -6.18 4.27 -10.30
N LEU A 22 -5.21 3.73 -9.54
CA LEU A 22 -4.18 2.82 -10.05
C LEU A 22 -4.76 1.48 -10.50
N GLU A 23 -5.78 0.94 -9.82
CA GLU A 23 -6.51 -0.25 -10.26
C GLU A 23 -7.19 -0.04 -11.61
N THR A 24 -7.80 1.14 -11.79
CA THR A 24 -8.43 1.52 -13.05
C THR A 24 -7.39 1.63 -14.17
N GLN A 25 -6.25 2.27 -13.88
CA GLN A 25 -5.15 2.41 -14.83
C GLN A 25 -4.53 1.06 -15.20
N SER A 26 -4.41 0.13 -14.24
CA SER A 26 -3.97 -1.24 -14.47
C SER A 26 -4.90 -1.98 -15.45
N LYS A 27 -6.23 -1.81 -15.33
CA LYS A 27 -7.20 -2.39 -16.27
C LYS A 27 -7.03 -1.83 -17.69
N ILE A 28 -6.87 -0.51 -17.83
CA ILE A 28 -6.63 0.14 -19.13
C ILE A 28 -5.33 -0.36 -19.76
N LEU A 29 -4.24 -0.35 -19.00
CA LEU A 29 -2.94 -0.81 -19.47
C LEU A 29 -2.95 -2.30 -19.82
N HIS A 30 -3.70 -3.12 -19.08
CA HIS A 30 -3.90 -4.52 -19.42
C HIS A 30 -4.63 -4.69 -20.75
N MET A 31 -5.71 -3.94 -21.01
CA MET A 31 -6.37 -3.94 -22.31
C MET A 31 -5.43 -3.50 -23.43
N GLN A 32 -4.64 -2.44 -23.20
CA GLN A 32 -3.66 -1.95 -24.18
C GLN A 32 -2.54 -2.96 -24.44
N ALA A 33 -2.02 -3.63 -23.41
CA ALA A 33 -1.00 -4.66 -23.54
C ALA A 33 -1.53 -5.87 -24.32
N SER A 34 -2.76 -6.30 -24.04
CA SER A 34 -3.43 -7.38 -24.79
C SER A 34 -3.67 -7.02 -26.25
N ALA A 35 -3.83 -5.74 -26.57
CA ALA A 35 -3.92 -5.24 -27.94
C ALA A 35 -2.54 -5.03 -28.62
N GLY A 36 -1.43 -5.40 -27.97
CA GLY A 36 -0.08 -5.22 -28.51
C GLY A 36 0.46 -3.79 -28.41
N GLY A 37 -0.13 -2.95 -27.55
CA GLY A 37 0.30 -1.57 -27.34
C GLY A 37 1.75 -1.49 -26.84
N SER A 38 2.60 -0.79 -27.60
CA SER A 38 4.02 -0.61 -27.25
C SER A 38 4.17 0.09 -25.91
N GLY A 39 4.96 -0.49 -25.00
CA GLY A 39 5.21 0.02 -23.65
C GLY A 39 4.06 -0.13 -22.65
N ALA A 40 2.92 -0.72 -23.03
CA ALA A 40 1.80 -0.95 -22.12
C ALA A 40 2.12 -2.00 -21.05
N VAL A 41 2.91 -3.03 -21.39
CA VAL A 41 3.35 -4.07 -20.45
C VAL A 41 4.26 -3.49 -19.37
N ASP A 42 5.22 -2.65 -19.74
CA ASP A 42 6.17 -2.06 -18.79
C ASP A 42 5.46 -1.14 -17.80
N ARG A 43 4.60 -0.26 -18.31
CA ARG A 43 3.75 0.60 -17.48
C ARG A 43 2.79 -0.19 -16.60
N LEU A 44 2.23 -1.29 -17.10
CA LEU A 44 1.38 -2.19 -16.30
C LEU A 44 2.17 -2.78 -15.13
N ASN A 45 3.42 -3.17 -15.36
CA ASN A 45 4.30 -3.72 -14.32
C ASN A 45 4.68 -2.65 -13.28
N GLU A 46 4.93 -1.42 -13.70
CA GLU A 46 5.14 -0.29 -12.78
C GLU A 46 3.93 -0.05 -11.88
N VAL A 47 2.72 0.05 -12.46
CA VAL A 47 1.48 0.25 -11.70
C VAL A 47 1.24 -0.90 -10.72
N LYS A 48 1.47 -2.16 -11.13
CA LYS A 48 1.36 -3.33 -10.23
C LYS A 48 2.33 -3.26 -9.05
N ARG A 49 3.57 -2.80 -9.26
CA ARG A 49 4.56 -2.63 -8.18
C ARG A 49 4.12 -1.56 -7.18
N VAL A 50 3.56 -0.44 -7.66
CA VAL A 50 3.04 0.62 -6.79
C VAL A 50 1.85 0.13 -5.96
N LEU A 51 0.89 -0.57 -6.58
CA LEU A 51 -0.25 -1.17 -5.86
C LEU A 51 0.20 -2.15 -4.78
N ALA A 52 1.20 -2.99 -5.06
CA ALA A 52 1.77 -3.90 -4.07
C ALA A 52 2.39 -3.16 -2.89
N THR A 53 3.06 -2.03 -3.15
CA THR A 53 3.66 -1.18 -2.11
C THR A 53 2.58 -0.55 -1.22
N ILE A 54 1.53 0.01 -1.82
CA ILE A 54 0.39 0.59 -1.10
C ILE A 54 -0.29 -0.46 -0.21
N THR A 55 -0.54 -1.65 -0.76
CA THR A 55 -1.17 -2.76 -0.02
C THR A 55 -0.30 -3.22 1.15
N ALA A 56 1.02 -3.28 0.98
CA ALA A 56 1.95 -3.66 2.03
C ALA A 56 1.99 -2.63 3.16
N GLN A 57 1.97 -1.33 2.84
CA GLN A 57 1.94 -0.25 3.83
C GLN A 57 0.67 -0.30 4.68
N ARG A 58 -0.49 -0.49 4.06
CA ARG A 58 -1.77 -0.64 4.79
C ARG A 58 -1.76 -1.79 5.80
N ARG A 59 -1.21 -2.96 5.43
CA ARG A 59 -1.12 -4.12 6.35
C ARG A 59 -0.16 -3.87 7.52
N ALA A 60 0.88 -3.06 7.32
CA ALA A 60 1.81 -2.71 8.38
C ALA A 60 1.14 -1.84 9.45
N ASP A 61 0.25 -0.94 9.05
CA ASP A 61 -0.51 -0.09 9.98
C ASP A 61 -1.53 -0.91 10.80
N GLU A 62 -2.21 -1.88 10.20
CA GLU A 62 -3.16 -2.77 10.89
C GLU A 62 -2.51 -3.65 11.98
N THR A 63 -1.24 -4.02 11.81
CA THR A 63 -0.54 -4.92 12.75
C THR A 63 -0.12 -4.20 14.05
N ASN A 64 -0.06 -2.87 14.03
CA ASN A 64 0.44 -2.08 15.16
C ASN A 64 -0.64 -1.86 16.25
N GLU A 65 -1.93 -1.89 15.91
CA GLU A 65 -3.02 -1.73 16.89
C GLU A 65 -3.28 -2.99 17.72
N GLY A 66 -3.08 -4.19 17.17
CA GLY A 66 -3.44 -5.46 17.84
C GLY A 66 -2.41 -5.98 18.87
N THR A 67 -1.17 -5.50 18.82
CA THR A 67 -0.07 -6.06 19.65
C THR A 67 -0.02 -5.43 21.04
N SER A 68 -0.52 -4.20 21.21
CA SER A 68 -0.39 -3.48 22.49
C SER A 68 -1.34 -3.98 23.58
N PHE A 69 -2.54 -4.46 23.22
CA PHE A 69 -3.55 -4.89 24.20
C PHE A 69 -3.42 -6.38 24.58
N SER A 70 -3.06 -7.23 23.61
CA SER A 70 -2.83 -8.66 23.83
C SER A 70 -1.57 -8.93 24.68
N GLY A 71 -0.51 -8.15 24.48
CA GLY A 71 0.70 -8.20 25.32
C GLY A 71 0.46 -7.75 26.77
N PHE A 72 -0.37 -6.72 26.97
CA PHE A 72 -0.73 -6.22 28.29
C PHE A 72 -1.59 -7.21 29.09
N MET A 73 -2.57 -7.87 28.44
CA MET A 73 -3.34 -8.95 29.06
C MET A 73 -2.49 -10.14 29.47
N ARG A 74 -1.49 -10.52 28.64
CA ARG A 74 -0.56 -11.60 28.96
C ARG A 74 0.36 -11.26 30.14
N PHE A 75 0.70 -9.99 30.31
CA PHE A 75 1.49 -9.51 31.45
C PHE A 75 0.68 -9.48 32.75
N MET A 76 -0.57 -9.01 32.72
CA MET A 76 -1.46 -9.00 33.91
C MET A 76 -1.97 -10.39 34.32
N GLY A 77 -2.03 -11.35 33.40
CA GLY A 77 -2.41 -12.73 33.70
C GLY A 77 -1.32 -13.57 34.39
N GLN A 78 -0.10 -13.03 34.56
CA GLN A 78 1.03 -13.72 35.20
C GLN A 78 1.33 -13.22 36.62
N THR A 79 0.58 -12.21 37.11
CA THR A 79 0.73 -11.61 38.44
C THR A 79 -0.36 -12.02 39.45
N THR A 80 -1.13 -13.07 39.17
CA THR A 80 -2.11 -13.67 40.12
C THR A 80 -1.82 -15.15 40.27
#